data_AF-B4UJJ1-F1
#
_entry.id   AF-B4UJJ1-F1
#
_cell.length_a   1.000
_cell.length_b   1.000
_cell.length_c   1.000
_cell.angle_alpha   90.00
_cell.angle_beta   90.00
_cell.angle_gamma   90.00
#
_symmetry.space_group_name_H-M   'P 1'
#
loop_
_entity.id
_entity.type
_entity.pdbx_description
1 polymer ?
#
loop_
_entity_poly.entity_id
_entity_poly.type
_entity_poly.pdbx_seq_one_letter_code
_entity_poly.pdbx_strand_id
1 'polypeptide(L)'
;MPKDDWFRRETWSREDQAEFERRLARSRPTSRAQYLRIQAVHLLQTRMPELLRAALTLLDRVVTEYPKDLQAALALTDRAKCLLALGEWPAAAEAFRAALAAETTFPSVRSDAYLSLAFEVVTRNDRVLFDEVSRVCFAHASEPRPFPVQQFRWHAVQALLADAEQNTEVARTEASAALAAAAASESGFRYHRTLGLVRCVPREIEKRLRRLAIG
;
A
#
# COMPACT_ATOMS: atom_id res chain seq x y z
N MET A 1 12.17 -18.99 -22.39
CA MET A 1 12.40 -17.55 -22.68
C MET A 1 11.15 -16.82 -22.28
N PRO A 2 11.16 -15.81 -21.39
CA PRO A 2 9.92 -15.14 -21.07
C PRO A 2 9.47 -14.40 -22.33
N LYS A 3 8.26 -14.72 -22.80
CA LYS A 3 7.53 -13.92 -23.78
C LYS A 3 7.64 -12.46 -23.36
N ASP A 4 8.16 -11.59 -24.23
CA ASP A 4 8.26 -10.14 -24.06
C ASP A 4 7.32 -9.60 -22.96
N ASP A 5 7.88 -9.21 -21.81
CA ASP A 5 7.15 -8.58 -20.70
C ASP A 5 6.79 -7.12 -21.06
N TRP A 6 6.07 -6.95 -22.16
CA TRP A 6 5.75 -5.65 -22.77
C TRP A 6 4.88 -4.74 -21.88
N PHE A 7 4.28 -5.30 -20.83
CA PHE A 7 3.44 -4.63 -19.84
C PHE A 7 4.13 -4.48 -18.46
N ARG A 8 5.47 -4.54 -18.43
CA ARG A 8 6.29 -4.37 -17.22
C ARG A 8 7.44 -3.38 -17.44
N ARG A 9 7.21 -2.32 -18.21
CA ARG A 9 8.24 -1.32 -18.52
C ARG A 9 8.48 -0.40 -17.34
N GLU A 10 9.74 -0.03 -17.11
CA GLU A 10 10.16 0.99 -16.14
C GLU A 10 10.34 2.37 -16.80
N THR A 11 10.13 2.47 -18.11
CA THR A 11 10.11 3.72 -18.89
C THR A 11 8.72 3.94 -19.48
N TRP A 12 8.37 5.19 -19.80
CA TRP A 12 7.05 5.53 -20.35
C TRP A 12 7.10 6.62 -21.42
N SER A 13 8.01 6.47 -22.38
CA SER A 13 8.10 7.35 -23.55
C SER A 13 6.86 7.26 -24.45
N ARG A 14 6.75 8.16 -25.43
CA ARG A 14 5.68 8.08 -26.45
C ARG A 14 5.72 6.76 -27.23
N GLU A 15 6.91 6.23 -27.48
CA GLU A 15 7.08 4.94 -28.16
C GLU A 15 6.62 3.77 -27.28
N ASP A 16 7.00 3.78 -25.99
CA ASP A 16 6.53 2.79 -25.01
C ASP A 16 5.00 2.77 -24.94
N GLN A 17 4.37 3.95 -24.87
CA GLN A 17 2.92 4.11 -24.85
C GLN A 17 2.28 3.56 -26.13
N ALA A 18 2.80 3.94 -27.30
CA ALA A 18 2.24 3.50 -28.59
C ALA A 18 2.35 1.97 -28.75
N GLU A 19 3.47 1.37 -28.36
CA GLU A 19 3.60 -0.09 -28.37
C GLU A 19 2.65 -0.75 -27.38
N PHE A 20 2.55 -0.22 -26.16
CA PHE A 20 1.67 -0.75 -25.13
C PHE A 20 0.21 -0.76 -25.60
N GLU A 21 -0.30 0.36 -26.13
CA GLU A 21 -1.67 0.43 -26.65
C GLU A 21 -1.91 -0.53 -27.81
N ARG A 22 -0.95 -0.64 -28.74
CA ARG A 22 -1.04 -1.58 -29.87
C ARG A 22 -1.15 -3.04 -29.40
N ARG A 23 -0.41 -3.43 -28.36
CA ARG A 23 -0.46 -4.78 -27.80
C ARG A 23 -1.70 -4.98 -26.90
N LEU A 24 -2.11 -3.97 -26.15
CA LEU A 24 -3.33 -3.99 -25.33
C LEU A 24 -4.59 -4.16 -26.20
N ALA A 25 -4.67 -3.46 -27.33
CA ALA A 25 -5.79 -3.58 -28.27
C ALA A 25 -5.96 -5.00 -28.83
N ARG A 26 -4.84 -5.73 -29.03
CA ARG A 26 -4.83 -7.12 -29.50
C ARG A 26 -5.05 -8.14 -28.37
N SER A 27 -4.97 -7.70 -27.11
CA SER A 27 -5.15 -8.56 -25.95
C SER A 27 -6.62 -8.89 -25.72
N ARG A 28 -6.88 -10.05 -25.10
CA ARG A 28 -8.22 -10.48 -24.69
C ARG A 28 -8.85 -9.42 -23.79
N PRO A 29 -10.13 -9.06 -23.98
CA PRO A 29 -10.80 -8.04 -23.15
C PRO A 29 -10.67 -8.30 -21.64
N THR A 30 -10.79 -9.57 -21.22
CA THR A 30 -10.68 -10.00 -19.81
C THR A 30 -9.29 -9.85 -19.20
N SER A 31 -8.24 -9.60 -19.99
CA SER A 31 -6.87 -9.43 -19.50
C SER A 31 -6.40 -7.96 -19.50
N ARG A 32 -7.15 -7.06 -20.15
CA ARG A 32 -6.71 -5.67 -20.37
C ARG A 32 -6.57 -4.88 -19.07
N ALA A 33 -7.54 -4.98 -18.18
CA ALA A 33 -7.51 -4.34 -16.86
C ALA A 33 -6.26 -4.77 -16.07
N GLN A 34 -5.90 -6.05 -16.14
CA GLN A 34 -4.72 -6.58 -15.48
C GLN A 34 -3.43 -6.01 -16.08
N TYR A 35 -3.31 -5.94 -17.41
CA TYR A 35 -2.11 -5.39 -18.05
C TYR A 35 -1.92 -3.91 -17.75
N LEU A 36 -2.99 -3.11 -17.77
CA LEU A 36 -2.96 -1.71 -17.36
C LEU A 36 -2.43 -1.55 -15.93
N ARG A 37 -2.99 -2.32 -14.99
CA ARG A 37 -2.58 -2.27 -13.58
C ARG A 37 -1.13 -2.73 -13.40
N ILE A 38 -0.74 -3.85 -14.00
CA ILE A 38 0.64 -4.35 -13.87
C ILE A 38 1.63 -3.29 -14.37
N GLN A 39 1.38 -2.71 -15.53
CA GLN A 39 2.25 -1.66 -16.07
C GLN A 39 2.32 -0.45 -15.13
N ALA A 40 1.20 -0.01 -14.58
CA ALA A 40 1.17 1.08 -13.60
C ALA A 40 2.00 0.77 -12.34
N VAL A 41 1.96 -0.47 -11.84
CA VAL A 41 2.75 -0.90 -10.66
C VAL A 41 4.25 -0.84 -10.95
N HIS A 42 4.70 -1.20 -12.16
CA HIS A 42 6.11 -1.07 -12.54
C HIS A 42 6.54 0.39 -12.60
N LEU A 43 5.71 1.27 -13.18
CA LEU A 43 5.99 2.71 -13.17
C LEU A 43 6.04 3.29 -11.76
N LEU A 44 5.13 2.86 -10.86
CA LEU A 44 5.13 3.25 -9.45
C LEU A 44 6.45 2.90 -8.74
N GLN A 45 7.06 1.76 -9.07
CA GLN A 45 8.31 1.31 -8.43
C GLN A 45 9.50 2.24 -8.71
N THR A 46 9.48 2.96 -9.84
CA THR A 46 10.54 3.92 -10.23
C THR A 46 10.58 5.15 -9.32
N ARG A 47 9.45 5.52 -8.70
CA ARG A 47 9.28 6.73 -7.88
C ARG A 47 9.56 8.06 -8.62
N MET A 48 9.66 8.06 -9.95
CA MET A 48 9.85 9.28 -10.74
C MET A 48 8.50 10.00 -10.92
N PRO A 49 8.37 11.31 -10.59
CA PRO A 49 7.08 12.02 -10.62
C PRO A 49 6.30 11.91 -11.93
N GLU A 50 6.97 12.01 -13.07
CA GLU A 50 6.40 11.87 -14.40
C GLU A 50 5.87 10.47 -14.67
N LEU A 51 6.57 9.43 -14.20
CA LEU A 51 6.14 8.04 -14.33
C LEU A 51 5.01 7.71 -13.34
N LEU A 52 4.98 8.34 -12.17
CA LEU A 52 3.87 8.26 -11.22
C LEU A 52 2.59 8.86 -11.82
N ARG A 53 2.67 9.99 -12.53
CA ARG A 53 1.52 10.58 -13.24
C ARG A 53 1.03 9.69 -14.39
N ALA A 54 1.95 9.05 -15.11
CA ALA A 54 1.61 8.04 -16.10
C ALA A 54 0.91 6.81 -15.47
N ALA A 55 1.43 6.31 -14.33
CA ALA A 55 0.80 5.23 -13.58
C ALA A 55 -0.63 5.58 -13.15
N LEU A 56 -0.85 6.80 -12.64
CA LEU A 56 -2.19 7.30 -12.30
C LEU A 56 -3.14 7.25 -13.50
N THR A 57 -2.68 7.71 -14.67
CA THR A 57 -3.50 7.67 -15.90
C THR A 57 -3.91 6.25 -16.27
N LEU A 58 -3.01 5.27 -16.13
CA LEU A 58 -3.31 3.87 -16.37
C LEU A 58 -4.29 3.29 -15.35
N LEU A 59 -4.14 3.64 -14.06
CA LEU A 59 -5.01 3.16 -12.99
C LEU A 59 -6.42 3.76 -13.07
N ASP A 60 -6.52 5.04 -13.41
CA ASP A 60 -7.80 5.72 -13.64
C ASP A 60 -8.58 5.07 -14.80
N ARG A 61 -7.87 4.62 -15.84
CA ARG A 61 -8.46 3.80 -16.92
C ARG A 61 -8.95 2.46 -16.41
N VAL A 62 -8.21 1.76 -15.54
CA VAL A 62 -8.70 0.50 -14.95
C VAL A 62 -10.02 0.72 -14.23
N VAL A 63 -10.10 1.74 -13.38
CA VAL A 63 -11.30 2.03 -12.57
C VAL A 63 -12.49 2.47 -13.43
N THR A 64 -12.23 3.25 -14.48
CA THR A 64 -13.29 3.84 -15.33
C THR A 64 -13.76 2.88 -16.43
N GLU A 65 -12.84 2.20 -17.12
CA GLU A 65 -13.17 1.30 -18.23
C GLU A 65 -13.60 -0.09 -17.73
N TYR A 66 -13.14 -0.52 -16.55
CA TYR A 66 -13.38 -1.87 -16.02
C TYR A 66 -13.89 -1.88 -14.56
N PRO A 67 -14.94 -1.11 -14.21
CA PRO A 67 -15.35 -0.91 -12.80
C PRO A 67 -15.84 -2.17 -12.08
N LYS A 68 -16.22 -3.22 -12.83
CA LYS A 68 -16.68 -4.51 -12.29
C LYS A 68 -15.59 -5.57 -12.25
N ASP A 69 -14.39 -5.23 -12.70
CA ASP A 69 -13.24 -6.14 -12.68
C ASP A 69 -12.54 -6.07 -11.32
N LEU A 70 -12.08 -7.20 -10.79
CA LEU A 70 -11.33 -7.26 -9.54
C LEU A 70 -10.06 -6.39 -9.56
N GLN A 71 -9.51 -6.12 -10.76
CA GLN A 71 -8.38 -5.23 -10.95
C GLN A 71 -8.72 -3.78 -10.57
N ALA A 72 -9.98 -3.35 -10.65
CA ALA A 72 -10.40 -2.00 -10.26
C ALA A 72 -10.23 -1.76 -8.76
N ALA A 73 -10.63 -2.72 -7.92
CA ALA A 73 -10.42 -2.62 -6.47
C ALA A 73 -8.93 -2.52 -6.11
N LEU A 74 -8.08 -3.35 -6.74
CA LEU A 74 -6.63 -3.30 -6.54
C LEU A 74 -5.99 -2.02 -7.12
N ALA A 75 -6.52 -1.51 -8.23
CA ALA A 75 -6.04 -0.29 -8.86
C ALA A 75 -6.27 0.94 -7.97
N LEU A 76 -7.33 0.98 -7.17
CA LEU A 76 -7.57 2.06 -6.20
C LEU A 76 -6.46 2.12 -5.13
N THR A 77 -6.02 0.96 -4.62
CA THR A 77 -4.87 0.88 -3.69
C THR A 77 -3.57 1.33 -4.35
N ASP A 78 -3.30 0.89 -5.57
CA ASP A 78 -2.11 1.28 -6.33
C ASP A 78 -2.14 2.78 -6.67
N ARG A 79 -3.33 3.35 -6.92
CA ARG A 79 -3.56 4.78 -7.15
C ARG A 79 -3.23 5.61 -5.91
N ALA A 80 -3.71 5.17 -4.75
CA ALA A 80 -3.37 5.79 -3.47
C ALA A 80 -1.86 5.83 -3.22
N LYS A 81 -1.16 4.73 -3.53
CA LYS A 81 0.31 4.65 -3.41
C LYS A 81 1.04 5.60 -4.36
N CYS A 82 0.53 5.82 -5.57
CA CYS A 82 1.08 6.82 -6.50
C CYS A 82 0.91 8.25 -5.96
N LEU A 83 -0.29 8.58 -5.46
CA LEU A 83 -0.59 9.89 -4.87
C LEU A 83 0.26 10.17 -3.63
N LEU A 84 0.45 9.17 -2.76
CA LEU A 84 1.38 9.27 -1.63
C LEU A 84 2.81 9.59 -2.09
N ALA A 85 3.28 8.89 -3.13
CA ALA A 85 4.63 9.08 -3.66
C ALA A 85 4.82 10.47 -4.28
N LEU A 86 3.75 11.09 -4.79
CA LEU A 86 3.72 12.47 -5.27
C LEU A 86 3.54 13.51 -4.14
N GLY A 87 3.34 13.08 -2.89
CA GLY A 87 3.07 13.97 -1.75
C GLY A 87 1.62 14.49 -1.68
N GLU A 88 0.71 13.95 -2.48
CA GLU A 88 -0.68 14.39 -2.58
C GLU A 88 -1.56 13.69 -1.51
N TRP A 89 -1.27 13.95 -0.23
CA TRP A 89 -1.89 13.24 0.90
C TRP A 89 -3.43 13.23 0.91
N PRO A 90 -4.14 14.37 0.75
CA PRO A 90 -5.60 14.35 0.78
C PRO A 90 -6.20 13.44 -0.30
N ALA A 91 -5.65 13.48 -1.52
CA ALA A 91 -6.09 12.64 -2.62
C ALA A 91 -5.75 11.16 -2.38
N ALA A 92 -4.60 10.87 -1.76
CA ALA A 92 -4.20 9.52 -1.40
C ALA A 92 -5.14 8.90 -0.35
N ALA A 93 -5.51 9.67 0.68
CA ALA A 93 -6.45 9.22 1.71
C ALA A 93 -7.82 8.87 1.11
N GLU A 94 -8.35 9.72 0.23
CA GLU A 94 -9.59 9.42 -0.51
C GLU A 94 -9.46 8.17 -1.37
N ALA A 95 -8.34 7.97 -2.05
CA ALA A 95 -8.10 6.78 -2.86
C ALA A 95 -8.03 5.49 -2.01
N PHE A 96 -7.45 5.55 -0.81
CA PHE A 96 -7.49 4.41 0.12
C PHE A 96 -8.91 4.12 0.62
N ARG A 97 -9.69 5.15 0.98
CA ARG A 97 -11.10 4.97 1.37
C ARG A 97 -11.91 4.32 0.25
N ALA A 98 -11.71 4.77 -0.99
CA ALA A 98 -12.33 4.17 -2.17
C ALA A 98 -11.91 2.70 -2.34
N ALA A 99 -10.63 2.37 -2.12
CA ALA A 99 -10.16 0.98 -2.17
C ALA A 99 -10.85 0.11 -1.11
N LEU A 100 -10.93 0.59 0.14
CA LEU A 100 -11.63 -0.12 1.22
C LEU A 100 -13.12 -0.33 0.92
N ALA A 101 -13.79 0.69 0.38
CA ALA A 101 -15.16 0.57 -0.07
C ALA A 101 -15.29 -0.48 -1.19
N ALA A 102 -14.37 -0.52 -2.15
CA ALA A 102 -14.39 -1.51 -3.22
C ALA A 102 -14.16 -2.95 -2.70
N GLU A 103 -13.31 -3.15 -1.69
CA GLU A 103 -13.09 -4.47 -1.07
C GLU A 103 -14.35 -5.06 -0.42
N THR A 104 -15.26 -4.21 0.08
CA THR A 104 -16.58 -4.68 0.57
C THR A 104 -17.46 -5.22 -0.57
N THR A 105 -17.28 -4.70 -1.78
CA THR A 105 -18.01 -5.13 -2.99
C THR A 105 -17.35 -6.35 -3.65
N PHE A 106 -16.04 -6.53 -3.47
CA PHE A 106 -15.26 -7.66 -3.96
C PHE A 106 -14.56 -8.40 -2.81
N PRO A 107 -15.26 -9.21 -1.99
CA PRO A 107 -14.69 -9.79 -0.77
C PRO A 107 -13.47 -10.72 -0.98
N SER A 108 -13.29 -11.21 -2.20
CA SER A 108 -12.13 -12.01 -2.62
C SER A 108 -10.88 -11.18 -2.87
N VAL A 109 -11.01 -9.85 -2.94
CA VAL A 109 -9.91 -8.90 -3.04
C VAL A 109 -9.60 -8.39 -1.65
N ARG A 110 -8.35 -8.62 -1.21
CA ARG A 110 -7.79 -8.05 0.02
C ARG A 110 -6.50 -7.35 -0.35
N SER A 111 -6.42 -6.05 -0.12
CA SER A 111 -5.20 -5.28 -0.30
C SER A 111 -4.64 -4.78 1.03
N ASP A 112 -3.47 -4.15 0.99
CA ASP A 112 -2.88 -3.49 2.15
C ASP A 112 -3.39 -2.04 2.34
N ALA A 113 -4.52 -1.67 1.73
CA ALA A 113 -5.10 -0.33 1.81
C ALA A 113 -5.37 0.11 3.25
N TYR A 114 -6.01 -0.75 4.06
CA TYR A 114 -6.37 -0.44 5.45
C TYR A 114 -5.12 -0.09 6.27
N LEU A 115 -4.08 -0.91 6.13
CA LEU A 115 -2.85 -0.78 6.88
C LEU A 115 -2.01 0.38 6.38
N SER A 116 -2.01 0.63 5.07
CA SER A 116 -1.32 1.77 4.48
C SER A 116 -1.97 3.09 4.91
N LEU A 117 -3.29 3.21 4.83
CA LEU A 117 -4.02 4.38 5.31
C LEU A 117 -3.73 4.65 6.79
N ALA A 118 -3.89 3.63 7.63
CA ALA A 118 -3.67 3.75 9.07
C ALA A 118 -2.23 4.17 9.40
N PHE A 119 -1.24 3.53 8.78
CA PHE A 119 0.16 3.84 9.00
C PHE A 119 0.52 5.28 8.56
N GLU A 120 -0.02 5.73 7.44
CA GLU A 120 0.22 7.08 6.94
C GLU A 120 -0.45 8.17 7.80
N VAL A 121 -1.64 7.91 8.35
CA VAL A 121 -2.34 8.80 9.32
C VAL A 121 -1.53 8.97 10.60
N VAL A 122 -1.11 7.87 11.24
CA VAL A 122 -0.34 7.95 12.50
C VAL A 122 1.06 8.53 12.28
N THR A 123 1.64 8.32 11.09
CA THR A 123 2.93 8.89 10.70
C THR A 123 2.88 10.40 10.57
N ARG A 124 1.80 10.92 9.98
CA ARG A 124 1.52 12.37 9.90
C ARG A 124 0.99 12.95 11.22
N ASN A 125 0.65 12.10 12.19
CA ASN A 125 -0.03 12.49 13.42
C ASN A 125 -1.32 13.27 13.13
N ASP A 126 -2.06 12.85 12.09
CA ASP A 126 -3.33 13.46 11.70
C ASP A 126 -4.45 12.99 12.63
N ARG A 127 -4.52 13.61 13.82
CA ARG A 127 -5.41 13.21 14.92
C ARG A 127 -6.89 13.27 14.56
N VAL A 128 -7.26 14.10 13.57
CA VAL A 128 -8.64 14.19 13.08
C VAL A 128 -9.10 12.85 12.50
N LEU A 129 -8.17 12.05 11.96
CA LEU A 129 -8.46 10.76 11.33
C LEU A 129 -8.23 9.56 12.26
N PHE A 130 -7.85 9.77 13.54
CA PHE A 130 -7.54 8.66 14.45
C PHE A 130 -8.73 7.74 14.68
N ASP A 131 -9.92 8.31 14.93
CA ASP A 131 -11.15 7.53 15.10
C ASP A 131 -11.49 6.68 13.87
N GLU A 132 -11.24 7.22 12.67
CA GLU A 132 -11.46 6.49 11.42
C GLU A 132 -10.51 5.29 11.33
N VAL A 133 -9.21 5.51 11.53
CA VAL A 133 -8.24 4.43 11.40
C VAL A 133 -8.35 3.40 12.51
N SER A 134 -8.77 3.79 13.72
CA SER A 134 -9.11 2.84 14.79
C SER A 134 -10.23 1.90 14.37
N ARG A 135 -11.31 2.41 13.77
CA ARG A 135 -12.41 1.57 13.24
C ARG A 135 -11.95 0.66 12.11
N VAL A 136 -11.17 1.21 11.17
CA VAL A 136 -10.62 0.45 10.04
C VAL A 136 -9.71 -0.68 10.55
N CYS A 137 -8.80 -0.41 11.48
CA CYS A 137 -7.94 -1.43 12.09
C CYS A 137 -8.75 -2.48 12.85
N PHE A 138 -9.76 -2.08 13.63
CA PHE A 138 -10.64 -3.01 14.32
C PHE A 138 -11.32 -3.99 13.35
N ALA A 139 -11.84 -3.49 12.23
CA ALA A 139 -12.48 -4.33 11.20
C ALA A 139 -11.52 -5.36 10.55
N HIS A 140 -10.20 -5.12 10.62
CA HIS A 140 -9.17 -5.96 10.00
C HIS A 140 -8.26 -6.66 11.05
N ALA A 141 -8.65 -6.65 12.33
CA ALA A 141 -7.80 -7.16 13.41
C ALA A 141 -7.44 -8.64 13.26
N SER A 142 -8.37 -9.45 12.74
CA SER A 142 -8.21 -10.88 12.51
C SER A 142 -7.44 -11.25 11.24
N GLU A 143 -7.09 -10.27 10.39
CA GLU A 143 -6.39 -10.56 9.15
C GLU A 143 -4.95 -11.02 9.41
N PRO A 144 -4.44 -12.03 8.68
CA PRO A 144 -3.07 -12.49 8.85
C PRO A 144 -2.07 -11.44 8.37
N ARG A 145 -0.99 -11.27 9.12
CA ARG A 145 0.14 -10.39 8.80
C ARG A 145 1.42 -11.22 8.67
N PRO A 146 1.58 -11.98 7.56
CA PRO A 146 2.69 -12.92 7.41
C PRO A 146 4.06 -12.26 7.27
N PHE A 147 4.12 -10.99 6.85
CA PHE A 147 5.38 -10.30 6.59
C PHE A 147 5.79 -9.35 7.74
N PRO A 148 7.09 -9.28 8.10
CA PRO A 148 7.58 -8.35 9.12
C PRO A 148 7.21 -6.88 8.85
N VAL A 149 7.16 -6.44 7.59
CA VAL A 149 6.73 -5.07 7.24
C VAL A 149 5.28 -4.80 7.60
N GLN A 150 4.41 -5.80 7.49
CA GLN A 150 3.00 -5.67 7.88
C GLN A 150 2.87 -5.67 9.41
N GLN A 151 3.61 -6.55 10.08
CA GLN A 151 3.65 -6.60 11.55
C GLN A 151 4.16 -5.28 12.13
N PHE A 152 5.28 -4.77 11.60
CA PHE A 152 5.82 -3.47 11.99
C PHE A 152 4.79 -2.35 11.84
N ARG A 153 4.17 -2.21 10.66
CA ARG A 153 3.16 -1.16 10.44
C ARG A 153 1.96 -1.31 11.36
N TRP A 154 1.50 -2.53 11.57
CA TRP A 154 0.36 -2.82 12.44
C TRP A 154 0.66 -2.40 13.88
N HIS A 155 1.74 -2.94 14.45
CA HIS A 155 2.13 -2.65 15.82
C HIS A 155 2.49 -1.16 16.02
N ALA A 156 3.10 -0.52 15.02
CA ALA A 156 3.37 0.92 15.07
C ALA A 156 2.06 1.73 15.11
N VAL A 157 1.05 1.36 14.31
CA VAL A 157 -0.28 2.00 14.36
C VAL A 157 -0.91 1.82 15.73
N GLN A 158 -0.97 0.59 16.25
CA GLN A 158 -1.58 0.31 17.56
C GLN A 158 -0.88 1.08 18.69
N ALA A 159 0.46 1.11 18.69
CA ALA A 159 1.24 1.84 19.68
C ALA A 159 0.92 3.34 19.70
N LEU A 160 0.85 3.95 18.51
CA LEU A 160 0.65 5.40 18.38
C LEU A 160 -0.79 5.83 18.65
N LEU A 161 -1.77 4.97 18.36
CA LEU A 161 -3.17 5.19 18.75
C LEU A 161 -3.33 5.06 20.27
N ALA A 162 -2.78 4.00 20.87
CA ALA A 162 -2.82 3.79 22.32
C ALA A 162 -2.14 4.93 23.10
N ASP A 163 -1.00 5.44 22.61
CA ASP A 163 -0.33 6.62 23.18
C ASP A 163 -1.24 7.87 23.14
N ALA A 164 -1.96 8.07 22.03
CA ALA A 164 -2.90 9.20 21.91
C ALA A 164 -4.10 9.08 22.87
N GLU A 165 -4.50 7.85 23.20
CA GLU A 165 -5.52 7.51 24.19
C GLU A 165 -4.97 7.42 25.62
N GLN A 166 -3.69 7.73 25.83
CA GLN A 166 -2.98 7.64 27.12
C GLN A 166 -2.93 6.21 27.71
N ASN A 167 -3.17 5.19 26.90
CA ASN A 167 -3.05 3.79 27.28
C ASN A 167 -1.57 3.34 27.21
N THR A 168 -0.83 3.69 28.26
CA THR A 168 0.64 3.55 28.31
C THR A 168 1.10 2.09 28.21
N GLU A 169 0.36 1.16 28.83
CA GLU A 169 0.72 -0.27 28.82
C GLU A 169 0.62 -0.87 27.41
N VAL A 170 -0.48 -0.60 26.71
CA VAL A 170 -0.67 -1.05 25.33
C VAL A 170 0.33 -0.36 24.42
N ALA A 171 0.53 0.95 24.57
CA ALA A 171 1.48 1.71 23.77
C ALA A 171 2.90 1.14 23.86
N ARG A 172 3.36 0.79 25.06
CA ARG A 172 4.68 0.17 25.29
C ARG A 172 4.81 -1.21 24.66
N THR A 173 3.80 -2.05 24.86
CA THR A 173 3.78 -3.43 24.35
C THR A 173 3.83 -3.44 22.83
N GLU A 174 2.95 -2.66 22.20
CA GLU A 174 2.86 -2.54 20.75
C GLU A 174 4.11 -1.88 20.16
N ALA A 175 4.67 -0.86 20.83
CA ALA A 175 5.92 -0.23 20.36
C ALA A 175 7.10 -1.21 20.37
N SER A 176 7.20 -2.05 21.39
CA SER A 176 8.22 -3.10 21.48
C SER A 176 8.06 -4.13 20.38
N ALA A 177 6.83 -4.57 20.12
CA ALA A 177 6.52 -5.50 19.03
C ALA A 177 6.84 -4.91 17.65
N ALA A 178 6.55 -3.62 17.44
CA ALA A 178 6.91 -2.91 16.21
C ALA A 178 8.44 -2.89 16.01
N LEU A 179 9.20 -2.53 17.05
CA LEU A 179 10.67 -2.49 16.97
C LEU A 179 11.26 -3.88 16.72
N ALA A 180 10.70 -4.94 17.32
CA ALA A 180 11.10 -6.32 17.07
C ALA A 180 10.85 -6.72 15.61
N ALA A 181 9.67 -6.41 15.06
CA ALA A 181 9.35 -6.68 13.66
C ALA A 181 10.24 -5.89 12.68
N ALA A 182 10.61 -4.65 13.04
CA ALA A 182 11.55 -3.83 12.26
C ALA A 182 12.98 -4.38 12.26
N ALA A 183 13.39 -5.05 13.35
CA ALA A 183 14.71 -5.65 13.50
C ALA A 183 14.83 -7.05 12.88
N ALA A 184 13.72 -7.64 12.39
CA ALA A 184 13.72 -8.96 11.79
C ALA A 184 14.63 -9.01 10.55
N SER A 185 15.55 -9.98 10.52
CA SER A 185 16.44 -10.25 9.39
C SER A 185 15.91 -11.33 8.44
N GLU A 186 14.87 -12.06 8.85
CA GLU A 186 14.20 -13.09 8.05
C GLU A 186 12.66 -12.99 8.17
N SER A 187 11.98 -13.37 7.10
CA SER A 187 10.51 -13.33 6.95
C SER A 187 9.78 -14.54 7.52
N GLY A 188 10.52 -15.59 7.91
CA GLY A 188 9.97 -16.90 8.27
C GLY A 188 9.64 -17.80 7.07
N PHE A 189 9.72 -17.32 5.83
CA PHE A 189 9.50 -18.15 4.64
C PHE A 189 10.80 -18.85 4.21
N ARG A 190 10.84 -20.18 4.31
CA ARG A 190 12.02 -21.02 4.01
C ARG A 190 12.74 -20.67 2.70
N TYR A 191 11.98 -20.45 1.63
CA TYR A 191 12.50 -20.18 0.27
C TYR A 191 12.51 -18.69 -0.11
N HIS A 192 11.97 -17.81 0.75
CA HIS A 192 11.83 -16.37 0.50
C HIS A 192 12.17 -15.56 1.76
N ARG A 193 13.32 -15.85 2.35
CA ARG A 193 13.72 -15.34 3.68
C ARG A 193 13.78 -13.82 3.77
N THR A 194 14.00 -13.12 2.67
CA THR A 194 14.10 -11.65 2.65
C THR A 194 12.81 -10.95 2.21
N LEU A 195 11.75 -11.71 1.90
CA LEU A 195 10.50 -11.15 1.42
C LEU A 195 9.74 -10.44 2.54
N GLY A 196 9.33 -9.20 2.29
CA GLY A 196 8.49 -8.45 3.24
C GLY A 196 9.22 -7.99 4.51
N LEU A 197 10.56 -7.93 4.50
CA LEU A 197 11.33 -7.27 5.55
C LEU A 197 11.10 -5.75 5.55
N VAL A 198 11.26 -5.13 6.72
CA VAL A 198 11.28 -3.67 6.85
C VAL A 198 12.60 -3.14 6.28
N ARG A 199 12.53 -2.37 5.19
CA ARG A 199 13.73 -1.80 4.56
C ARG A 199 14.15 -0.46 5.16
N CYS A 200 13.17 0.32 5.60
CA CYS A 200 13.39 1.65 6.15
C CYS A 200 12.25 1.98 7.10
N VAL A 201 12.61 2.47 8.29
CA VAL A 201 11.67 3.06 9.25
C VAL A 201 11.86 4.57 9.21
N PRO A 202 10.80 5.38 9.08
CA PRO A 202 10.91 6.83 9.22
C PRO A 202 11.51 7.18 10.58
N ARG A 203 12.58 7.99 10.60
CA ARG A 203 13.34 8.32 11.83
C ARG A 203 12.46 8.83 12.98
N GLU A 204 11.47 9.66 12.66
CA GLU A 204 10.54 10.20 13.66
C GLU A 204 9.65 9.12 14.26
N ILE A 205 9.23 8.13 13.45
CA ILE A 205 8.45 6.99 13.94
C ILE A 205 9.31 6.09 14.82
N GLU A 206 10.53 5.78 14.40
CA GLU A 206 11.46 4.99 15.22
C GLU A 206 11.71 5.65 16.58
N LYS A 207 11.96 6.97 16.59
CA LYS A 207 12.19 7.75 17.82
C LYS A 207 10.97 7.72 18.76
N ARG A 208 9.76 7.87 18.21
CA ARG A 208 8.50 7.78 18.98
C ARG A 208 8.33 6.37 19.57
N LEU A 209 8.48 5.33 18.77
CA LEU A 209 8.34 3.94 19.24
C LEU A 209 9.39 3.59 20.32
N ARG A 210 10.64 3.99 20.16
CA ARG A 210 11.68 3.79 21.19
C ARG A 210 11.35 4.47 22.50
N ARG A 211 10.76 5.68 22.47
CA ARG A 211 10.31 6.38 23.68
C ARG A 211 9.20 5.60 24.38
N LEU A 212 8.21 5.15 23.62
CA LEU A 212 7.07 4.38 24.15
C LEU A 212 7.49 3.02 24.70
N ALA A 213 8.48 2.36 24.09
CA ALA A 213 8.96 1.06 24.55
C ALA A 213 9.72 1.09 25.88
N ILE A 214 10.27 2.25 26.28
CA ILE A 214 11.07 2.42 27.51
C ILE A 214 10.23 3.00 28.66
N GLY A 215 9.34 3.94 28.34
CA GLY A 215 8.48 4.63 29.32
C GLY A 215 7.38 3.72 29.84
#